data_AF-A0A938VRK6-F1
#
_entry.id   AF-A0A938VRK6-F1
#
_cell.length_a   1.000
_cell.length_b   1.000
_cell.length_c   1.000
_cell.angle_alpha   90.00
_cell.angle_beta   90.00
_cell.angle_gamma   90.00
#
_symmetry.space_group_name_H-M   'P 1'
#
loop_
_entity.id
_entity.type
_entity.pdbx_description
1 polymer ?
#
loop_
_entity_poly.entity_id
_entity_poly.type
_entity_poly.pdbx_seq_one_letter_code
_entity_poly.pdbx_strand_id
1 'polypeptide(L)'
;MLLLEVNPRFNLWHHLGAVAGVNLPALVYGDAVGRPRPPMRAARAGVRWLRPSTDRRAAKASGISLASWLSFAARCEAKSVLAWDDPMPVFGRVAQQVVARWRRVGGSAMPLPGKR
;
A
#
# COMPACT_ATOMS: atom_id res chain seq x y z
N MET A 1 -10.26 -9.83 -28.60
CA MET A 1 -9.59 -9.18 -27.45
C MET A 1 -9.34 -7.74 -27.84
N LEU A 2 -9.79 -6.76 -27.05
CA LEU A 2 -9.64 -5.32 -27.36
C LEU A 2 -8.66 -4.69 -26.35
N LEU A 3 -7.80 -3.79 -26.83
CA LEU A 3 -6.89 -3.04 -25.98
C LEU A 3 -7.62 -1.85 -25.37
N LEU A 4 -7.64 -1.75 -24.04
CA LEU A 4 -8.29 -0.65 -23.34
C LEU A 4 -7.37 0.56 -23.16
N GLU A 5 -6.16 0.35 -22.61
CA GLU A 5 -5.23 1.41 -22.22
C GLU A 5 -3.79 0.88 -22.18
N VAL A 6 -2.82 1.75 -22.48
CA VAL A 6 -1.40 1.52 -22.20
C VAL A 6 -0.92 2.59 -21.21
N ASN A 7 -0.38 2.18 -20.07
CA ASN A 7 0.16 3.08 -19.05
C ASN A 7 1.70 3.08 -19.14
N PRO A 8 2.35 4.05 -19.83
CA PRO A 8 3.81 4.12 -19.94
C PRO A 8 4.45 4.69 -18.67
N ARG A 9 4.00 4.25 -17.49
CA ARG A 9 4.47 4.69 -16.17
C ARG A 9 4.30 3.58 -15.15
N PHE A 10 4.95 3.74 -14.00
CA PHE A 10 4.70 2.85 -12.89
C PHE A 10 3.29 3.05 -12.31
N ASN A 11 2.60 1.94 -12.09
CA ASN A 11 1.32 1.87 -11.41
C ASN A 11 1.39 0.85 -10.26
N LEU A 12 0.27 0.73 -9.55
CA LEU A 12 0.14 -0.12 -8.36
C LEU A 12 0.46 -1.61 -8.62
N TRP A 13 0.14 -2.11 -9.82
CA TRP A 13 0.18 -3.53 -10.14
C TRP A 13 1.60 -4.07 -10.31
N HIS A 14 2.59 -3.20 -10.46
CA HIS A 14 3.99 -3.62 -10.59
C HIS A 14 4.53 -4.28 -9.32
N HIS A 15 4.05 -3.89 -8.14
CA HIS A 15 4.42 -4.57 -6.90
C HIS A 15 3.89 -6.02 -6.90
N LEU A 16 2.61 -6.21 -7.29
CA LEU A 16 2.03 -7.55 -7.40
C LEU A 16 2.76 -8.40 -8.45
N GLY A 17 3.08 -7.81 -9.61
CA GLY A 17 3.88 -8.46 -10.66
C GLY A 17 5.25 -8.90 -10.15
N ALA A 18 5.93 -8.05 -9.38
CA ALA A 18 7.22 -8.37 -8.77
C ALA A 18 7.10 -9.57 -7.80
N VAL A 19 6.07 -9.58 -6.94
CA VAL A 19 5.78 -10.71 -6.02
C VAL A 19 5.40 -11.99 -6.79
N ALA A 20 4.79 -11.85 -7.98
CA ALA A 20 4.50 -12.96 -8.88
C ALA A 20 5.74 -13.44 -9.67
N GLY A 21 6.89 -12.77 -9.55
CA GLY A 21 8.16 -13.16 -10.17
C GLY A 21 8.59 -12.31 -11.36
N VAL A 22 7.84 -11.27 -11.72
CA VAL A 22 8.16 -10.35 -12.83
C VAL A 22 8.32 -8.93 -12.29
N ASN A 23 9.55 -8.56 -11.95
CA ASN A 23 9.86 -7.25 -11.40
C ASN A 23 10.17 -6.25 -12.52
N LEU A 24 9.13 -5.72 -13.18
CA LEU A 24 9.26 -4.70 -14.23
C LEU A 24 10.07 -3.47 -13.77
N PRO A 25 9.88 -2.90 -12.57
CA PRO A 25 10.72 -1.80 -12.09
C PRO A 25 12.22 -2.14 -12.04
N ALA A 26 12.59 -3.35 -11.62
CA ALA A 26 14.00 -3.76 -11.60
C ALA A 26 14.60 -3.88 -13.01
N LEU A 27 13.80 -4.33 -14.00
CA LEU A 27 14.22 -4.37 -15.40
C LEU A 27 14.48 -2.96 -15.94
N VAL A 28 13.50 -2.06 -15.77
CA VAL A 28 13.60 -0.66 -16.22
C VAL A 28 14.78 0.06 -15.54
N TYR A 29 14.99 -0.18 -14.25
CA TYR A 29 16.15 0.36 -13.53
C TYR A 29 17.46 -0.15 -14.14
N GLY A 30 17.56 -1.46 -14.39
CA GLY A 30 18.73 -2.06 -15.03
C GLY A 30 19.05 -1.41 -16.38
N ASP A 31 18.04 -1.25 -17.23
CA ASP A 31 18.17 -0.55 -18.51
C ASP A 31 18.65 0.90 -18.34
N ALA A 32 18.05 1.64 -17.42
CA ALA A 32 18.35 3.05 -17.20
C ALA A 32 19.80 3.29 -16.73
N VAL A 33 20.41 2.32 -16.05
CA VAL A 33 21.77 2.42 -15.51
C VAL A 33 22.78 1.53 -16.23
N GLY A 34 22.39 0.92 -17.37
CA GLY A 34 23.24 0.04 -18.17
C GLY A 34 23.65 -1.27 -17.49
N ARG A 35 22.87 -1.75 -16.52
CA ARG A 35 23.11 -3.03 -15.82
C ARG A 35 22.38 -4.19 -16.52
N PRO A 36 22.92 -5.42 -16.44
CA PRO A 36 22.22 -6.61 -16.92
C PRO A 36 20.82 -6.72 -16.30
N ARG A 37 19.83 -7.03 -17.13
CA ARG A 37 18.46 -7.27 -16.67
C ARG A 37 18.40 -8.55 -15.84
N PRO A 38 17.68 -8.57 -14.71
CA PRO A 38 17.35 -9.83 -14.05
C PRO A 38 16.59 -10.76 -15.01
N PRO A 39 16.76 -12.09 -14.89
CA PRO A 39 16.07 -13.04 -15.75
C PRO A 39 14.55 -12.92 -15.57
N MET A 40 13.84 -12.78 -16.70
CA MET A 40 12.38 -12.76 -16.70
C MET A 40 11.84 -14.18 -16.54
N ARG A 41 11.05 -14.41 -15.49
CA ARG A 41 10.30 -15.65 -15.30
C ARG A 41 8.85 -15.45 -15.75
N ALA A 42 8.15 -16.55 -15.98
CA ALA A 42 6.70 -16.49 -16.10
C ALA A 42 6.10 -16.01 -14.76
N ALA A 43 5.15 -15.08 -14.82
CA ALA A 43 4.42 -14.66 -13.63
C ALA A 43 3.61 -15.83 -13.07
N ARG A 44 3.76 -16.10 -11.78
CA ARG A 44 2.99 -17.13 -11.08
C ARG A 44 1.53 -16.69 -10.92
N ALA A 45 0.60 -17.58 -11.27
CA ALA A 45 -0.82 -17.35 -11.04
C ALA A 45 -1.20 -17.44 -9.54
N GLY A 46 -2.36 -16.89 -9.19
CA GLY A 46 -2.95 -17.02 -7.84
C GLY A 46 -2.33 -16.12 -6.75
N VAL A 47 -1.42 -15.21 -7.11
CA VAL A 47 -0.88 -14.20 -6.20
C VAL A 47 -1.97 -13.18 -5.86
N ARG A 48 -2.25 -13.00 -4.57
CA ARG A 48 -3.31 -12.13 -4.08
C ARG A 48 -2.74 -10.81 -3.57
N TRP A 49 -3.44 -9.74 -3.93
CA TRP A 49 -3.22 -8.40 -3.40
C TRP A 49 -4.15 -8.13 -2.22
N LEU A 50 -3.63 -7.43 -1.21
CA LEU A 50 -4.42 -6.91 -0.08
C LEU A 50 -4.02 -5.48 0.24
N ARG A 51 -5.01 -4.62 0.44
CA ARG A 51 -4.86 -3.32 1.11
C ARG A 51 -5.57 -3.36 2.47
N PRO A 52 -4.84 -3.63 3.58
CA PRO A 52 -5.46 -4.04 4.84
C PRO A 52 -6.59 -3.14 5.34
N SER A 53 -6.41 -1.81 5.27
CA SER A 53 -7.37 -0.86 5.86
C SER A 53 -8.65 -0.67 5.06
N THR A 54 -8.60 -0.72 3.73
CA THR A 54 -9.79 -0.61 2.87
C THR A 54 -10.50 -1.95 2.80
N ASP A 55 -9.74 -3.03 2.68
CA ASP A 55 -10.30 -4.37 2.47
C ASP A 55 -10.97 -4.87 3.76
N ARG A 56 -10.43 -4.53 4.95
CA ARG A 56 -11.11 -4.81 6.22
C ARG A 56 -12.46 -4.10 6.32
N ARG A 57 -12.54 -2.85 5.86
CA ARG A 57 -13.78 -2.06 5.88
C ARG A 57 -14.82 -2.66 4.94
N ALA A 58 -14.41 -3.05 3.74
CA ALA A 58 -15.26 -3.74 2.78
C ALA A 58 -15.72 -5.11 3.31
N ALA A 59 -14.82 -5.90 3.90
CA ALA A 59 -15.14 -7.19 4.51
C ALA A 59 -16.18 -7.05 5.62
N LYS A 60 -16.00 -6.09 6.53
CA LYS A 60 -16.98 -5.78 7.58
C LYS A 60 -18.34 -5.38 6.99
N ALA A 61 -18.36 -4.51 5.99
CA ALA A 61 -19.59 -4.06 5.34
C ALA A 61 -20.32 -5.21 4.61
N SER A 62 -19.59 -6.23 4.18
CA SER A 62 -20.12 -7.42 3.49
C SER A 62 -20.47 -8.56 4.46
N GLY A 63 -20.43 -8.34 5.78
CA GLY A 63 -20.75 -9.37 6.77
C GLY A 63 -19.67 -10.44 6.99
N ILE A 64 -18.46 -10.26 6.45
CA ILE A 64 -17.35 -11.21 6.65
C ILE A 64 -16.82 -11.05 8.08
N SER A 65 -16.70 -12.18 8.79
CA SER A 65 -16.16 -12.20 10.15
C SER A 65 -14.70 -11.75 10.19
N LEU A 66 -14.29 -11.13 11.30
CA LEU A 66 -12.92 -10.66 11.47
C LEU A 66 -11.90 -11.81 11.35
N ALA A 67 -12.22 -12.99 11.89
CA ALA A 67 -11.36 -14.16 11.83
C ALA A 67 -11.18 -14.68 10.39
N SER A 68 -12.26 -14.72 9.60
CA SER A 68 -12.20 -15.10 8.18
C SER A 68 -11.35 -14.10 7.39
N TRP A 69 -11.56 -12.80 7.63
CA TRP A 69 -10.75 -11.74 7.01
C TRP A 69 -9.27 -11.83 7.38
N LEU A 70 -8.94 -12.09 8.65
CA LEU A 70 -7.56 -12.27 9.10
C LEU A 70 -6.90 -13.49 8.44
N SER A 71 -7.62 -14.60 8.34
CA SER A 71 -7.13 -15.81 7.65
C SER A 71 -6.84 -15.54 6.17
N PHE A 72 -7.73 -14.83 5.48
CA PHE A 72 -7.50 -14.38 4.10
C PHE A 72 -6.30 -13.44 4.00
N ALA A 73 -6.26 -12.41 4.85
CA ALA A 73 -5.21 -11.41 4.84
C ALA A 73 -3.83 -12.01 5.09
N ALA A 74 -3.71 -12.98 5.99
CA ALA A 74 -2.47 -13.71 6.26
C ALA A 74 -1.97 -14.44 5.02
N ARG A 75 -2.88 -15.02 4.22
CA ARG A 75 -2.57 -15.75 2.99
C ARG A 75 -2.28 -14.87 1.78
N CYS A 76 -2.54 -13.56 1.82
CA CYS A 76 -2.21 -12.68 0.71
C CYS A 76 -0.70 -12.40 0.63
N GLU A 77 -0.13 -12.58 -0.55
CA GLU A 77 1.30 -12.47 -0.81
C GLU A 77 1.75 -11.01 -0.91
N ALA A 78 1.00 -10.16 -1.61
CA ALA A 78 1.31 -8.75 -1.77
C ALA A 78 0.41 -7.89 -0.86
N LYS A 79 1.02 -7.12 0.05
CA LYS A 79 0.29 -6.27 1.00
C LYS A 79 0.69 -4.81 0.84
N SER A 80 -0.30 -3.92 0.73
CA SER A 80 -0.08 -2.48 0.58
C SER A 80 0.35 -1.85 1.92
N VAL A 81 1.51 -1.20 1.94
CA VAL A 81 2.04 -0.39 3.07
C VAL A 81 2.30 -1.22 4.36
N LEU A 82 2.22 -2.54 4.27
CA LEU A 82 2.47 -3.43 5.39
C LEU A 82 3.56 -4.40 4.97
N ALA A 83 4.76 -4.17 5.46
CA ALA A 83 5.90 -5.04 5.35
C ALA A 83 6.23 -5.54 6.75
N TRP A 84 6.51 -6.83 6.90
CA TRP A 84 6.87 -7.40 8.22
C TRP A 84 8.30 -7.02 8.60
N ASP A 85 9.16 -6.85 7.61
CA ASP A 85 10.56 -6.47 7.65
C ASP A 85 10.78 -4.95 7.73
N ASP A 86 9.77 -4.15 7.37
CA ASP A 86 9.78 -2.70 7.56
C ASP A 86 8.45 -2.17 8.14
N PRO A 87 8.32 -2.11 9.48
CA PRO A 87 7.11 -1.61 10.12
C PRO A 87 7.07 -0.08 10.24
N MET A 88 8.16 0.65 9.89
CA MET A 88 8.24 2.10 10.05
C MET A 88 7.13 2.89 9.33
N PRO A 89 6.68 2.51 8.12
CA PRO A 89 5.56 3.16 7.45
C PRO A 89 4.24 3.13 8.25
N VAL A 90 4.03 2.10 9.07
CA VAL A 90 2.84 2.00 9.94
C VAL A 90 2.95 2.97 11.11
N PHE A 91 4.10 2.98 11.79
CA PHE A 91 4.33 3.89 12.91
C PHE A 91 4.31 5.35 12.49
N GLY A 92 4.93 5.69 11.34
CA GLY A 92 4.88 7.04 10.77
C GLY A 92 3.46 7.52 10.53
N ARG A 93 2.57 6.66 10.01
CA ARG A 93 1.16 7.00 9.82
C ARG A 93 0.44 7.23 11.15
N VAL A 94 0.68 6.39 12.16
CA VAL A 94 0.09 6.57 13.50
C VAL A 94 0.55 7.89 14.13
N ALA A 95 1.86 8.17 14.08
CA ALA A 95 2.42 9.42 14.59
C ALA A 95 1.81 10.65 13.91
N GLN A 96 1.68 10.64 12.57
CA GLN A 96 1.02 11.72 11.82
C GLN A 96 -0.45 11.91 12.25
N GLN A 97 -1.19 10.82 12.49
CA GLN A 97 -2.58 10.89 12.95
C GLN A 97 -2.69 11.48 14.35
N VAL A 98 -1.78 11.10 15.26
CA VAL A 98 -1.71 11.64 16.62
C VAL A 98 -1.39 13.13 16.56
N VAL A 99 -0.34 13.54 15.86
CA VAL A 99 0.03 14.96 15.70
C VAL A 99 -1.11 15.77 15.09
N ALA A 100 -1.76 15.27 14.05
CA ALA A 100 -2.89 15.95 13.41
C ALA A 100 -4.12 16.06 14.34
N ARG A 101 -4.33 15.09 15.24
CA ARG A 101 -5.40 15.14 16.26
C ARG A 101 -5.04 16.12 17.37
N TRP A 102 -3.80 16.14 17.84
CA TRP A 102 -3.30 17.08 18.85
C TRP A 102 -3.34 18.51 18.35
N ARG A 103 -2.96 18.80 17.10
CA ARG A 103 -3.08 20.14 16.49
C ARG A 103 -4.53 20.60 16.38
N ARG A 104 -5.48 19.69 16.14
CA ARG A 104 -6.92 20.01 16.11
C ARG A 104 -7.49 20.31 17.49
N VAL A 105 -7.00 19.63 18.53
CA VAL A 105 -7.47 19.81 19.92
C VAL A 105 -6.76 20.98 20.60
N GLY A 106 -5.45 21.11 20.42
CA GLY A 106 -4.63 22.22 20.94
C GLY A 106 -4.74 23.52 20.14
N GLY A 107 -5.39 23.49 18.97
CA GLY A 107 -5.72 24.69 18.17
C GLY A 107 -6.99 25.42 18.62
N SER A 108 -7.69 24.93 19.65
CA SER A 108 -8.87 25.58 20.22
C SER A 108 -8.60 26.01 21.67
N ALA A 109 -7.78 27.05 21.87
CA ALA A 109 -7.94 28.04 22.93
C ALA A 109 -6.80 29.08 22.90
N MET A 110 -7.06 30.24 22.32
CA MET A 110 -6.51 31.51 22.82
C MET A 110 -7.57 32.59 22.54
N PRO A 111 -8.29 33.09 23.56
CA PRO A 111 -9.15 34.26 23.38
C PRO A 111 -8.27 35.46 23.09
N LEU A 112 -8.59 36.22 22.04
CA LEU A 112 -7.94 37.50 21.75
C LEU A 112 -8.14 38.43 22.97
N PRO A 113 -7.06 39.05 23.51
CA PRO A 113 -7.22 40.02 24.59
C PRO A 113 -8.06 41.19 24.10
N GLY A 114 -9.15 41.47 24.83
CA GLY A 114 -10.10 42.52 24.54
C GLY A 114 -9.41 43.87 24.39
N LYS A 115 -9.74 44.57 23.30
CA LYS A 115 -9.36 45.96 23.07
C LYS A 115 -10.07 46.82 24.13
N ARG A 116 -9.30 47.53 24.95
CA ARG A 116 -9.76 48.72 25.66
C ARG A 116 -9.58 49.93 24.74
#